data_AF-A0A4P6FJK5-F1
#
_entry.id   AF-A0A4P6FJK5-F1
#
_cell.length_a   1.000
_cell.length_b   1.000
_cell.length_c   1.000
_cell.angle_alpha   90.00
_cell.angle_beta   90.00
_cell.angle_gamma   90.00
#
_symmetry.space_group_name_H-M   'P 1'
#
loop_
_entity.id
_entity.type
_entity.pdbx_description
1 polymer ?
#
loop_
_entity_poly.entity_id
_entity_poly.type
_entity_poly.pdbx_seq_one_letter_code
_entity_poly.pdbx_strand_id
1 'polypeptide(L)'
;MNGSAPQKMLSAADNYCYLTRVAGKFRGYGERIRIRVVNGNWQLEGQSQQQDVSAWARCFPRSEIKAPAGSERWSSEEFSATADNPGNGCVDTFPRNAWWGDAATVITLVTGALRGWGERITINQSGDPFGPSTLVLHSCQKQLGVGAHSFFVGKPQSGRVARFIGPNGTGTPGQAGEYVSLPNQNVMLAPLFDSFCYFTEISGAFNGGGESVTILPGADANGVNRWVLQARHASGTGVAAKVRCYARNQL
;
A
#
# COMPACT_ATOMS: atom_id res chain seq x y z
N MET A 1 -14.81 -0.24 11.56
CA MET A 1 -14.15 0.62 12.56
C MET A 1 -14.85 1.97 12.56
N ASN A 2 -15.93 2.08 13.34
CA ASN A 2 -16.53 3.35 13.71
C ASN A 2 -16.24 3.51 15.21
N GLY A 3 -15.28 4.36 15.58
CA GLY A 3 -14.91 4.58 16.98
C GLY A 3 -14.18 3.44 17.71
N SER A 4 -13.54 2.50 17.00
CA SER A 4 -12.69 1.49 17.64
C SER A 4 -11.36 2.11 18.07
N ALA A 5 -10.91 1.80 19.29
CA ALA A 5 -9.61 2.21 19.78
C ALA A 5 -8.48 1.73 18.84
N PRO A 6 -7.36 2.48 18.72
CA PRO A 6 -6.19 2.04 17.97
C PRO A 6 -5.79 0.61 18.33
N GLN A 7 -5.64 -0.24 17.30
CA GLN A 7 -5.19 -1.62 17.49
C GLN A 7 -3.67 -1.63 17.51
N LYS A 8 -3.10 -1.86 18.70
CA LYS A 8 -1.67 -2.13 18.85
C LYS A 8 -1.30 -3.39 18.07
N MET A 9 -0.26 -3.29 17.25
CA MET A 9 0.34 -4.38 16.49
C MET A 9 1.69 -4.76 17.12
N LEU A 10 2.71 -5.03 16.29
CA LEU A 10 4.03 -5.48 16.75
C LEU A 10 5.00 -4.31 16.98
N SER A 11 6.09 -4.60 17.71
CA SER A 11 7.24 -3.71 17.89
C SER A 11 7.77 -3.20 16.54
N ALA A 12 7.93 -1.89 16.41
CA ALA A 12 8.46 -1.26 15.20
C ALA A 12 9.98 -1.48 15.04
N ALA A 13 10.68 -1.79 16.14
CA ALA A 13 12.09 -2.14 16.13
C ALA A 13 12.32 -3.46 15.38
N ASP A 14 11.47 -4.46 15.63
CA ASP A 14 11.67 -5.82 15.09
C ASP A 14 10.82 -6.12 13.87
N ASN A 15 9.78 -5.33 13.60
CA ASN A 15 8.80 -5.60 12.57
C ASN A 15 8.53 -4.39 11.68
N TYR A 16 8.08 -4.68 10.47
CA TYR A 16 7.47 -3.71 9.57
C TYR A 16 6.02 -4.12 9.31
N CYS A 17 5.10 -3.17 9.41
CA CYS A 17 3.68 -3.43 9.20
C CYS A 17 3.12 -2.55 8.08
N TYR A 18 2.11 -3.06 7.37
CA TYR A 18 1.52 -2.42 6.20
C TYR A 18 0.04 -2.80 6.05
N LEU A 19 -0.72 -1.98 5.31
CA LEU A 19 -2.13 -2.23 5.03
C LEU A 19 -2.29 -3.39 4.04
N THR A 20 -3.23 -4.29 4.34
CA THR A 20 -3.60 -5.42 3.47
C THR A 20 -5.08 -5.47 3.16
N ARG A 21 -5.88 -4.59 3.75
CA ARG A 21 -7.27 -4.40 3.35
C ARG A 21 -7.67 -2.95 3.52
N VAL A 22 -8.39 -2.43 2.52
CA VAL A 22 -9.11 -1.15 2.58
C VAL A 22 -10.54 -1.44 2.14
N ALA A 23 -11.51 -1.07 2.96
CA ALA A 23 -12.92 -1.36 2.69
C ALA A 23 -13.85 -0.32 3.32
N GLY A 24 -15.07 -0.26 2.79
CA GLY A 24 -16.16 0.52 3.37
C GLY A 24 -16.50 1.77 2.57
N LYS A 25 -16.93 2.81 3.29
CA LYS A 25 -17.54 4.01 2.71
C LYS A 25 -16.71 5.26 2.97
N PHE A 26 -16.03 5.77 1.95
CA PHE A 26 -15.14 6.94 2.07
C PHE A 26 -15.78 8.16 1.40
N ARG A 27 -16.32 9.10 2.19
CA ARG A 27 -17.09 10.26 1.72
C ARG A 27 -16.37 11.61 1.89
N GLY A 28 -15.31 11.69 2.68
CA GLY A 28 -14.50 12.89 2.92
C GLY A 28 -13.41 12.67 3.97
N TYR A 29 -12.74 13.74 4.43
CA TYR A 29 -11.64 13.63 5.41
C TYR A 29 -12.04 13.07 6.78
N GLY A 30 -13.34 12.99 7.07
CA GLY A 30 -13.85 12.33 8.27
C GLY A 30 -13.58 10.81 8.28
N GLU A 31 -13.33 10.22 7.11
CA GLU A 31 -13.01 8.81 6.95
C GLU A 31 -11.53 8.60 6.64
N ARG A 32 -10.84 7.90 7.53
CA ARG A 32 -9.44 7.52 7.36
C ARG A 32 -9.15 6.16 7.96
N ILE A 33 -8.20 5.48 7.33
CA ILE A 33 -7.53 4.31 7.88
C ILE A 33 -6.02 4.57 7.83
N ARG A 34 -5.31 4.25 8.90
CA ARG A 34 -3.88 4.56 9.03
C ARG A 34 -3.15 3.48 9.78
N ILE A 35 -1.94 3.17 9.33
CA ILE A 35 -0.95 2.46 10.13
C ILE A 35 0.23 3.39 10.41
N ARG A 36 0.64 3.49 11.68
CA ARG A 36 1.75 4.35 12.12
C ARG A 36 2.44 3.79 13.36
N VAL A 37 3.63 4.31 13.67
CA VAL A 37 4.36 3.96 14.90
C VAL A 37 3.94 4.91 16.02
N VAL A 38 3.52 4.35 17.16
CA VAL A 38 3.17 5.08 18.38
C VAL A 38 3.75 4.32 19.57
N ASN A 39 4.56 5.00 20.39
CA ASN A 39 5.24 4.42 21.55
C ASN A 39 6.03 3.13 21.18
N GLY A 40 6.81 3.20 20.10
CA GLY A 40 7.66 2.09 19.63
C GLY A 40 6.92 0.90 19.00
N ASN A 41 5.60 0.96 18.85
CA ASN A 41 4.80 -0.12 18.27
C ASN A 41 4.03 0.38 17.06
N TRP A 42 3.87 -0.48 16.06
CA TRP A 42 2.91 -0.23 14.99
C TRP A 42 1.49 -0.25 15.56
N GLN A 43 0.63 0.64 15.06
CA GLN A 43 -0.78 0.69 15.40
C GLN A 43 -1.62 0.85 14.14
N LEU A 44 -2.70 0.08 14.05
CA LEU A 44 -3.74 0.25 13.04
C LEU A 44 -4.86 1.12 13.64
N GLU A 45 -5.17 2.21 12.97
CA GLU A 45 -6.17 3.19 13.36
C GLU A 45 -7.23 3.32 12.28
N GLY A 46 -8.48 3.50 12.70
CA GLY A 46 -9.59 3.81 11.83
C GLY A 46 -10.43 4.91 12.46
N GLN A 47 -10.80 5.91 11.67
CA GLN A 47 -11.75 6.94 12.04
C GLN A 47 -12.75 7.08 10.90
N SER A 48 -14.03 7.12 11.24
CA SER A 48 -15.10 7.23 10.27
C SER A 48 -16.31 7.89 10.94
N GLN A 49 -17.14 8.54 10.14
CA GLN A 49 -18.53 8.84 10.50
C GLN A 49 -19.51 8.00 9.65
N GLN A 50 -19.00 7.19 8.72
CA GLN A 50 -19.76 6.26 7.90
C GLN A 50 -19.73 4.85 8.47
N GLN A 51 -20.67 4.03 7.98
CA GLN A 51 -20.69 2.60 8.20
C GLN A 51 -19.58 1.90 7.40
N ASP A 52 -19.13 0.76 7.93
CA ASP A 52 -18.30 -0.25 7.25
C ASP A 52 -16.88 0.15 6.82
N VAL A 53 -16.42 1.38 7.11
CA VAL A 53 -14.99 1.72 6.97
C VAL A 53 -14.16 0.79 7.84
N SER A 54 -13.32 0.00 7.20
CA SER A 54 -12.51 -1.02 7.86
C SER A 54 -11.21 -1.24 7.10
N ALA A 55 -10.20 -1.68 7.85
CA ALA A 55 -8.90 -2.02 7.31
C ALA A 55 -8.33 -3.22 8.04
N TRP A 56 -7.44 -3.93 7.35
CA TRP A 56 -6.57 -4.94 7.93
C TRP A 56 -5.14 -4.55 7.64
N ALA A 57 -4.24 -4.97 8.54
CA ALA A 57 -2.82 -4.81 8.38
C ALA A 57 -2.11 -6.12 8.73
N ARG A 58 -0.91 -6.28 8.17
CA ARG A 58 0.00 -7.39 8.47
C ARG A 58 1.36 -6.85 8.83
N CYS A 59 2.09 -7.63 9.61
CA CYS A 59 3.47 -7.36 9.96
C CYS A 59 4.35 -8.52 9.50
N PHE A 60 5.62 -8.22 9.19
CA PHE A 60 6.66 -9.24 9.09
C PHE A 60 7.87 -8.85 9.97
N PRO A 61 8.56 -9.84 10.57
CA PRO A 61 9.83 -9.62 11.22
C PRO A 61 10.88 -9.13 10.23
N ARG A 62 11.60 -8.06 10.56
CA ARG A 62 12.71 -7.52 9.74
C ARG A 62 13.78 -8.57 9.46
N SER A 63 13.98 -9.50 10.41
CA SER A 63 14.93 -10.62 10.29
C SER A 63 14.61 -11.60 9.16
N GLU A 64 13.36 -11.65 8.68
CA GLU A 64 12.99 -12.52 7.56
C GLU A 64 13.52 -11.99 6.20
N ILE A 65 14.04 -10.76 6.13
CA ILE A 65 14.64 -10.23 4.91
C ILE A 65 16.13 -10.58 4.88
N LYS A 66 16.51 -11.41 3.91
CA LYS A 66 17.91 -11.74 3.61
C LYS A 66 18.57 -10.55 2.93
N ALA A 67 19.70 -10.12 3.47
CA ALA A 67 20.46 -8.97 3.02
C ALA A 67 21.96 -9.25 3.17
N PRO A 68 22.84 -8.54 2.43
CA PRO A 68 24.28 -8.65 2.62
C PRO A 68 24.68 -8.45 4.09
N ALA A 69 25.76 -9.10 4.53
CA ALA A 69 26.28 -8.93 5.89
C ALA A 69 26.54 -7.44 6.19
N GLY A 70 26.15 -7.00 7.39
CA GLY A 70 26.26 -5.58 7.79
C GLY A 70 25.19 -4.65 7.19
N SER A 71 24.19 -5.17 6.48
CA SER A 71 23.08 -4.35 5.98
C SER A 71 22.16 -3.86 7.09
N GLU A 72 21.72 -2.62 6.95
CA GLU A 72 20.70 -2.02 7.78
C GLU A 72 19.30 -2.40 7.29
N ARG A 73 18.32 -2.32 8.19
CA ARG A 73 16.89 -2.54 7.88
C ARG A 73 16.09 -1.43 8.53
N TRP A 74 15.78 -0.39 7.76
CA TRP A 74 15.22 0.84 8.29
C TRP A 74 13.84 1.14 7.72
N SER A 75 13.08 1.95 8.44
CA SER A 75 11.78 2.44 8.01
C SER A 75 11.78 3.96 8.08
N SER A 76 11.29 4.60 7.03
CA SER A 76 11.18 6.05 7.01
C SER A 76 10.16 6.57 8.00
N GLU A 77 10.17 7.87 8.21
CA GLU A 77 9.00 8.59 8.68
C GLU A 77 7.88 8.54 7.62
N GLU A 78 6.68 8.99 7.98
CA GLU A 78 5.55 9.05 7.06
C GLU A 78 5.71 10.18 6.05
N PHE A 79 5.58 9.86 4.76
CA PHE A 79 5.35 10.82 3.69
C PHE A 79 3.85 10.98 3.50
N SER A 80 3.36 12.20 3.27
CA SER A 80 1.95 12.43 2.99
C SER A 80 1.75 13.38 1.81
N ALA A 81 0.62 13.20 1.15
CA ALA A 81 0.17 14.08 0.09
C ALA A 81 -1.36 14.19 0.14
N THR A 82 -1.86 15.31 -0.35
CA THR A 82 -3.29 15.65 -0.29
C THR A 82 -3.69 16.36 -1.57
N ALA A 83 -4.74 15.84 -2.22
CA ALA A 83 -5.43 16.49 -3.31
C ALA A 83 -6.67 17.19 -2.73
N ASP A 84 -6.68 18.52 -2.80
CA ASP A 84 -7.86 19.32 -2.49
C ASP A 84 -8.35 19.99 -3.77
N ASN A 85 -9.61 19.74 -4.10
CA ASN A 85 -10.24 20.25 -5.31
C ASN A 85 -11.51 21.03 -4.95
N PRO A 86 -11.40 22.33 -4.71
CA PRO A 86 -12.57 23.13 -4.34
C PRO A 86 -13.57 23.31 -5.49
N GLY A 87 -13.20 22.96 -6.73
CA GLY A 87 -13.98 23.22 -7.96
C GLY A 87 -14.71 22.01 -8.54
N ASN A 88 -15.23 22.18 -9.77
CA ASN A 88 -15.97 21.16 -10.52
C ASN A 88 -15.10 20.29 -11.45
N GLY A 89 -13.77 20.33 -11.30
CA GLY A 89 -12.81 19.63 -12.17
C GLY A 89 -12.23 18.37 -11.53
N CYS A 90 -11.12 17.89 -12.06
CA CYS A 90 -10.22 16.94 -11.39
C CYS A 90 -8.87 17.60 -11.17
N VAL A 91 -8.18 17.26 -10.09
CA VAL A 91 -6.83 17.74 -9.79
C VAL A 91 -5.88 16.56 -9.65
N ASP A 92 -4.69 16.72 -10.22
CA ASP A 92 -3.53 15.89 -9.92
C ASP A 92 -2.63 16.64 -8.94
N THR A 93 -2.15 15.95 -7.90
CA THR A 93 -1.09 16.54 -7.07
C THR A 93 0.23 16.52 -7.82
N PHE A 94 1.05 17.54 -7.61
CA PHE A 94 2.47 17.44 -7.94
C PHE A 94 3.07 16.20 -7.25
N PRO A 95 3.86 15.37 -7.98
CA PRO A 95 4.48 14.19 -7.38
C PRO A 95 5.25 14.55 -6.12
N ARG A 96 4.89 13.92 -5.00
CA ARG A 96 5.61 14.12 -3.74
C ARG A 96 6.70 13.05 -3.64
N ASN A 97 7.95 13.48 -3.53
CA ASN A 97 9.06 12.57 -3.31
C ASN A 97 8.91 11.85 -1.97
N ALA A 98 9.09 10.53 -2.02
CA ALA A 98 9.24 9.64 -0.88
C ALA A 98 10.74 9.31 -0.70
N TRP A 99 11.03 8.07 -0.35
CA TRP A 99 12.38 7.52 -0.30
C TRP A 99 12.93 7.17 -1.68
N TRP A 100 14.23 6.93 -1.77
CA TRP A 100 14.91 6.48 -2.98
C TRP A 100 14.50 5.07 -3.42
N GLY A 101 14.83 4.70 -4.66
CA GLY A 101 14.51 3.41 -5.27
C GLY A 101 15.18 2.20 -4.60
N ASP A 102 16.05 2.43 -3.62
CA ASP A 102 16.63 1.40 -2.76
C ASP A 102 15.68 0.91 -1.65
N ALA A 103 14.50 1.53 -1.49
CA ALA A 103 13.47 1.12 -0.54
C ALA A 103 12.13 0.81 -1.23
N ALA A 104 11.29 0.00 -0.58
CA ALA A 104 9.89 -0.17 -0.97
C ALA A 104 9.02 0.89 -0.31
N THR A 105 8.35 1.73 -1.10
CA THR A 105 7.39 2.73 -0.60
C THR A 105 5.98 2.15 -0.60
N VAL A 106 5.32 2.16 0.56
CA VAL A 106 4.09 1.42 0.84
C VAL A 106 2.99 2.35 1.32
N ILE A 107 1.75 2.21 0.80
CA ILE A 107 0.60 2.97 1.30
C ILE A 107 0.29 2.57 2.75
N THR A 108 0.27 3.56 3.64
CA THR A 108 -0.01 3.38 5.07
C THR A 108 -1.17 4.23 5.58
N LEU A 109 -1.63 5.23 4.82
CA LEU A 109 -2.80 6.03 5.14
C LEU A 109 -3.64 6.20 3.88
N VAL A 110 -4.95 6.04 4.03
CA VAL A 110 -5.97 6.40 3.03
C VAL A 110 -7.02 7.24 3.73
N THR A 111 -7.31 8.42 3.20
CA THR A 111 -8.32 9.34 3.74
C THR A 111 -9.01 10.11 2.63
N GLY A 112 -10.20 10.64 2.89
CA GLY A 112 -10.93 11.46 1.94
C GLY A 112 -12.07 10.73 1.26
N ALA A 113 -12.57 11.32 0.18
CA ALA A 113 -13.65 10.79 -0.63
C ALA A 113 -13.09 9.86 -1.70
N LEU A 114 -13.60 8.62 -1.75
CA LEU A 114 -13.37 7.67 -2.84
C LEU A 114 -14.76 7.27 -3.37
N ARG A 115 -15.34 8.12 -4.21
CA ARG A 115 -16.76 8.05 -4.62
C ARG A 115 -16.93 7.60 -6.08
N GLY A 116 -15.85 7.38 -6.81
CA GLY A 116 -15.88 7.01 -8.22
C GLY A 116 -14.50 6.66 -8.79
N TRP A 117 -14.42 6.58 -10.11
CA TRP A 117 -13.16 6.38 -10.83
C TRP A 117 -12.30 7.65 -10.93
N GLY A 118 -12.83 8.79 -10.50
CA GLY A 118 -12.13 10.06 -10.48
C GLY A 118 -11.10 10.17 -9.35
N GLU A 119 -11.02 9.19 -8.45
CA GLU A 119 -10.10 9.21 -7.32
C GLU A 119 -9.11 8.07 -7.41
N ARG A 120 -7.83 8.42 -7.32
CA ARG A 120 -6.72 7.49 -7.44
C ARG A 120 -5.60 7.92 -6.51
N ILE A 121 -5.13 6.96 -5.71
CA ILE A 121 -3.92 7.07 -4.92
C ILE A 121 -2.88 6.19 -5.61
N THR A 122 -1.72 6.74 -5.99
CA THR A 122 -0.66 6.00 -6.68
C THR A 122 0.69 6.24 -6.01
N ILE A 123 1.47 5.17 -5.87
CA ILE A 123 2.90 5.20 -5.59
C ILE A 123 3.62 4.77 -6.87
N ASN A 124 4.45 5.66 -7.42
CA ASN A 124 5.38 5.30 -8.48
C ASN A 124 6.71 4.92 -7.84
N GLN A 125 6.95 3.61 -7.75
CA GLN A 125 8.18 3.06 -7.20
C GLN A 125 9.36 3.34 -8.14
N SER A 126 10.40 4.02 -7.65
CA SER A 126 11.58 4.34 -8.45
C SER A 126 12.40 3.09 -8.78
N GLY A 127 12.77 2.94 -10.06
CA GLY A 127 13.75 1.96 -10.53
C GLY A 127 15.19 2.45 -10.53
N ASP A 128 15.42 3.72 -10.17
CA ASP A 128 16.73 4.33 -10.00
C ASP A 128 17.09 4.29 -8.50
N PRO A 129 18.24 3.72 -8.10
CA PRO A 129 18.63 3.62 -6.70
C PRO A 129 18.86 4.99 -6.03
N PHE A 130 19.06 6.05 -6.81
CA PHE A 130 19.25 7.42 -6.33
C PHE A 130 18.04 8.32 -6.64
N GLY A 131 17.08 7.83 -7.43
CA GLY A 131 15.83 8.52 -7.74
C GLY A 131 14.77 8.22 -6.67
N PRO A 132 14.01 9.23 -6.20
CA PRO A 132 12.92 9.00 -5.24
C PRO A 132 11.73 8.31 -5.90
N SER A 133 11.12 7.37 -5.19
CA SER A 133 9.73 7.00 -5.41
C SER A 133 8.82 8.21 -5.19
N THR A 134 7.66 8.24 -5.82
CA THR A 134 6.74 9.38 -5.69
C THR A 134 5.34 8.94 -5.31
N LEU A 135 4.66 9.80 -4.53
CA LEU A 135 3.23 9.70 -4.27
C LEU A 135 2.50 10.66 -5.21
N VAL A 136 1.47 10.17 -5.89
CA VAL A 136 0.63 10.95 -6.79
C VAL A 136 -0.83 10.66 -6.45
N LEU A 137 -1.62 11.71 -6.30
CA LEU A 137 -3.06 11.61 -6.16
C LEU A 137 -3.74 12.25 -7.37
N HIS A 138 -4.80 11.60 -7.84
CA HIS A 138 -5.78 12.19 -8.74
C HIS A 138 -7.11 12.27 -8.00
N SER A 139 -7.78 13.41 -8.01
CA SER A 139 -9.10 13.55 -7.38
C SER A 139 -10.04 14.45 -8.15
N CYS A 140 -11.18 13.90 -8.57
CA CYS A 140 -12.35 14.63 -9.06
C CYS A 140 -13.34 14.99 -7.95
N GLN A 141 -12.99 14.73 -6.69
CA GLN A 141 -13.77 15.10 -5.51
C GLN A 141 -12.98 16.09 -4.68
N LYS A 142 -13.65 16.72 -3.72
CA LYS A 142 -13.05 17.80 -2.95
C LYS A 142 -11.78 17.40 -2.19
N GLN A 143 -11.66 16.15 -1.75
CA GLN A 143 -10.71 15.80 -0.70
C GLN A 143 -10.22 14.37 -0.84
N LEU A 144 -8.93 14.16 -1.10
CA LEU A 144 -8.28 12.85 -1.09
C LEU A 144 -6.89 12.97 -0.47
N GLY A 145 -6.54 12.08 0.44
CA GLY A 145 -5.23 12.07 1.07
C GLY A 145 -4.64 10.67 1.16
N VAL A 146 -3.32 10.63 1.09
CA VAL A 146 -2.52 9.41 1.26
C VAL A 146 -1.38 9.69 2.22
N GLY A 147 -0.97 8.67 2.94
CA GLY A 147 0.35 8.61 3.55
C GLY A 147 1.05 7.29 3.19
N ALA A 148 2.37 7.32 3.19
CA ALA A 148 3.21 6.18 2.88
C ALA A 148 4.43 6.13 3.81
N HIS A 149 4.92 4.92 4.06
CA HIS A 149 6.22 4.68 4.66
C HIS A 149 7.10 3.93 3.65
N SER A 150 8.41 4.10 3.76
CA SER A 150 9.36 3.31 2.98
C SER A 150 10.12 2.34 3.87
N PHE A 151 10.35 1.13 3.37
CA PHE A 151 11.14 0.10 4.01
C PHE A 151 12.40 -0.17 3.20
N PHE A 152 13.55 0.12 3.82
CA PHE A 152 14.87 0.04 3.22
C PHE A 152 15.63 -1.16 3.78
N VAL A 153 16.35 -1.89 2.91
CA VAL A 153 17.26 -2.96 3.31
C VAL A 153 18.54 -2.88 2.49
N GLY A 154 19.67 -2.67 3.17
CA GLY A 154 20.98 -2.59 2.51
C GLY A 154 21.93 -1.60 3.17
N LYS A 155 22.85 -1.07 2.37
CA LYS A 155 23.70 0.09 2.74
C LYS A 155 23.18 1.32 1.98
N PRO A 156 22.81 2.41 2.69
CA PRO A 156 22.35 3.63 2.03
C PRO A 156 23.36 4.08 0.97
N GLN A 157 22.89 4.65 -0.14
CA GLN A 157 23.75 5.12 -1.25
C GLN A 157 24.60 4.03 -1.94
N SER A 158 24.31 2.74 -1.74
CA SER A 158 25.09 1.66 -2.37
C SER A 158 24.83 1.48 -3.87
N GLY A 159 23.89 2.23 -4.45
CA GLY A 159 23.48 2.06 -5.85
C GLY A 159 22.67 0.79 -6.11
N ARG A 160 22.19 0.11 -5.06
CA ARG A 160 21.35 -1.09 -5.19
C ARG A 160 19.88 -0.72 -5.11
N VAL A 161 19.12 -1.11 -6.14
CA VAL A 161 17.66 -0.94 -6.17
C VAL A 161 17.00 -2.06 -5.38
N ALA A 162 15.88 -1.75 -4.72
CA ALA A 162 15.02 -2.75 -4.12
C ALA A 162 14.59 -3.82 -5.13
N ARG A 163 14.62 -5.09 -4.73
CA ARG A 163 14.18 -6.22 -5.56
C ARG A 163 12.72 -6.57 -5.29
N PHE A 164 11.99 -6.86 -6.36
CA PHE A 164 10.57 -7.19 -6.35
C PHE A 164 10.32 -8.48 -7.11
N ILE A 165 9.25 -9.19 -6.74
CA ILE A 165 8.69 -10.31 -7.48
C ILE A 165 7.37 -9.82 -8.08
N GLY A 166 7.21 -9.97 -9.39
CA GLY A 166 6.05 -9.48 -10.12
C GLY A 166 5.63 -10.42 -11.25
N PRO A 167 4.63 -10.02 -12.05
CA PRO A 167 4.14 -10.83 -13.17
C PRO A 167 5.21 -11.12 -14.22
N ASN A 168 6.25 -10.29 -14.32
CA ASN A 168 7.32 -10.43 -15.31
C ASN A 168 8.60 -11.08 -14.72
N GLY A 169 8.52 -11.64 -13.50
CA GLY A 169 9.63 -12.27 -12.81
C GLY A 169 10.18 -11.43 -11.65
N THR A 170 11.47 -11.59 -11.36
CA THR A 170 12.13 -10.97 -10.19
C THR A 170 13.19 -9.96 -10.62
N GLY A 171 13.16 -8.74 -10.09
CA GLY A 171 14.14 -7.70 -10.45
C GLY A 171 13.81 -6.34 -9.86
N THR A 172 14.27 -5.27 -10.53
CA THR A 172 13.87 -3.88 -10.26
C THR A 172 12.36 -3.69 -10.45
N PRO A 173 11.77 -2.57 -9.97
CA PRO A 173 10.35 -2.28 -10.18
C PRO A 173 9.87 -2.40 -11.63
N GLY A 174 10.67 -1.93 -12.60
CA GLY A 174 10.33 -2.01 -14.03
C GLY A 174 10.42 -3.43 -14.59
N GLN A 175 11.43 -4.18 -14.16
CA GLN A 175 11.63 -5.58 -14.59
C GLN A 175 10.56 -6.51 -14.03
N ALA A 176 10.25 -6.40 -12.73
CA ALA A 176 9.26 -7.25 -12.08
C ALA A 176 7.82 -6.95 -12.56
N GLY A 177 7.54 -5.69 -12.89
CA GLY A 177 6.20 -5.22 -13.19
C GLY A 177 5.34 -5.06 -11.93
N GLU A 178 4.04 -4.95 -12.12
CA GLU A 178 3.07 -4.72 -11.05
C GLU A 178 1.82 -5.56 -11.27
N TYR A 179 1.27 -6.12 -10.20
CA TYR A 179 0.02 -6.87 -10.27
C TYR A 179 -1.15 -5.89 -10.26
N VAL A 180 -2.15 -6.13 -11.11
CA VAL A 180 -3.31 -5.26 -11.25
C VAL A 180 -4.58 -6.09 -11.09
N SER A 181 -5.47 -5.69 -10.20
CA SER A 181 -6.81 -6.28 -10.05
C SER A 181 -7.87 -5.26 -10.43
N LEU A 182 -8.68 -5.63 -11.42
CA LEU A 182 -9.89 -4.91 -11.80
C LEU A 182 -11.08 -5.38 -10.93
N PRO A 183 -12.23 -4.69 -10.97
CA PRO A 183 -13.38 -5.05 -10.15
C PRO A 183 -13.79 -6.52 -10.30
N ASN A 184 -13.98 -7.19 -9.18
CA ASN A 184 -14.35 -8.60 -9.04
C ASN A 184 -13.34 -9.61 -9.60
N GLN A 185 -12.06 -9.23 -9.71
CA GLN A 185 -10.98 -10.15 -10.08
C GLN A 185 -10.16 -10.60 -8.87
N ASN A 186 -9.84 -11.90 -8.86
CA ASN A 186 -8.81 -12.45 -7.98
C ASN A 186 -7.52 -12.59 -8.77
N VAL A 187 -6.44 -11.99 -8.28
CA VAL A 187 -5.13 -12.02 -8.92
C VAL A 187 -4.15 -12.75 -8.02
N MET A 188 -3.56 -13.82 -8.56
CA MET A 188 -2.51 -14.55 -7.87
C MET A 188 -1.22 -13.75 -7.95
N LEU A 189 -0.59 -13.54 -6.80
CA LEU A 189 0.61 -12.73 -6.65
C LEU A 189 1.85 -13.63 -6.42
N ALA A 190 2.89 -13.06 -5.81
CA ALA A 190 4.11 -13.77 -5.46
C ALA A 190 3.91 -14.78 -4.30
N PRO A 191 4.81 -15.78 -4.17
CA PRO A 191 4.80 -16.74 -3.06
C PRO A 191 4.90 -16.07 -1.67
N LEU A 192 4.21 -16.64 -0.67
CA LEU A 192 4.15 -16.09 0.70
C LEU A 192 5.53 -16.04 1.37
N PHE A 193 6.34 -17.08 1.16
CA PHE A 193 7.64 -17.23 1.82
C PHE A 193 8.77 -16.46 1.13
N ASP A 194 8.54 -16.01 -0.11
CA ASP A 194 9.54 -15.29 -0.90
C ASP A 194 9.31 -13.78 -0.92
N SER A 195 8.14 -13.32 -0.46
CA SER A 195 7.77 -11.91 -0.56
C SER A 195 6.79 -11.45 0.51
N PHE A 196 6.69 -10.12 0.66
CA PHE A 196 5.50 -9.48 1.20
C PHE A 196 4.91 -8.55 0.13
N CYS A 197 3.58 -8.55 -0.02
CA CYS A 197 2.89 -7.78 -1.05
C CYS A 197 2.08 -6.63 -0.45
N TYR A 198 2.14 -5.45 -1.06
CA TYR A 198 1.52 -4.24 -0.55
C TYR A 198 0.89 -3.39 -1.67
N PHE A 199 -0.08 -2.54 -1.31
CA PHE A 199 -0.74 -1.66 -2.26
C PHE A 199 0.20 -0.54 -2.75
N THR A 200 0.25 -0.37 -4.06
CA THR A 200 0.85 0.78 -4.75
C THR A 200 -0.20 1.64 -5.42
N GLU A 201 -1.39 1.12 -5.66
CA GLU A 201 -2.52 1.91 -6.13
C GLU A 201 -3.82 1.46 -5.48
N ILE A 202 -4.67 2.42 -5.13
CA ILE A 202 -6.06 2.19 -4.71
C ILE A 202 -6.93 3.20 -5.47
N SER A 203 -7.98 2.72 -6.13
CA SER A 203 -8.90 3.55 -6.90
C SER A 203 -10.31 2.97 -6.96
N GLY A 204 -11.25 3.81 -7.42
CA GLY A 204 -12.65 3.43 -7.64
C GLY A 204 -13.59 3.86 -6.50
N ALA A 205 -14.81 3.36 -6.56
CA ALA A 205 -15.91 3.83 -5.71
C ALA A 205 -16.04 2.99 -4.45
N PHE A 206 -15.73 3.55 -3.29
CA PHE A 206 -15.93 2.95 -1.96
C PHE A 206 -17.20 3.53 -1.32
N ASN A 207 -18.35 2.92 -1.65
CA ASN A 207 -19.68 3.44 -1.29
C ASN A 207 -20.30 2.79 -0.04
N GLY A 208 -19.62 1.82 0.58
CA GLY A 208 -20.06 1.12 1.79
C GLY A 208 -20.91 -0.12 1.55
N GLY A 209 -21.15 -0.53 0.30
CA GLY A 209 -21.96 -1.69 -0.03
C GLY A 209 -21.22 -3.03 0.08
N GLY A 210 -19.96 -3.03 0.50
CA GLY A 210 -19.08 -4.20 0.47
C GLY A 210 -17.84 -4.00 -0.41
N GLU A 211 -17.62 -2.77 -0.90
CA GLU A 211 -16.44 -2.46 -1.69
C GLU A 211 -15.16 -2.60 -0.86
N SER A 212 -14.19 -3.33 -1.41
CA SER A 212 -12.93 -3.59 -0.74
C SER A 212 -11.83 -3.97 -1.71
N VAL A 213 -10.59 -3.61 -1.36
CA VAL A 213 -9.37 -4.17 -1.95
C VAL A 213 -8.63 -4.90 -0.84
N THR A 214 -8.25 -6.17 -1.07
CA THR A 214 -7.68 -7.05 -0.05
C THR A 214 -6.52 -7.87 -0.60
N ILE A 215 -5.42 -7.92 0.14
CA ILE A 215 -4.30 -8.84 -0.05
C ILE A 215 -4.40 -9.90 1.06
N LEU A 216 -4.57 -11.17 0.67
CA LEU A 216 -4.66 -12.28 1.63
C LEU A 216 -3.86 -13.51 1.16
N PRO A 217 -3.48 -14.41 2.07
CA PRO A 217 -2.96 -15.72 1.72
C PRO A 217 -3.97 -16.56 0.95
N GLY A 218 -3.50 -17.32 -0.02
CA GLY A 218 -4.23 -18.37 -0.70
C GLY A 218 -3.27 -19.43 -1.23
N ALA A 219 -3.79 -20.36 -2.02
CA ALA A 219 -3.00 -21.36 -2.73
C ALA A 219 -3.34 -21.30 -4.23
N ASP A 220 -2.35 -21.52 -5.08
CA ASP A 220 -2.58 -21.72 -6.51
C ASP A 220 -3.08 -23.14 -6.84
N ALA A 221 -3.31 -23.41 -8.13
CA ALA A 221 -3.81 -24.70 -8.59
C ALA A 221 -2.87 -25.88 -8.26
N ASN A 222 -1.59 -25.60 -7.98
CA ASN A 222 -0.58 -26.59 -7.61
C ASN A 222 -0.40 -26.69 -6.08
N GLY A 223 -1.23 -26.01 -5.29
CA GLY A 223 -1.12 -25.98 -3.84
C GLY A 223 0.00 -25.11 -3.29
N VAL A 224 0.65 -24.27 -4.12
CA VAL A 224 1.70 -23.37 -3.66
C VAL A 224 1.08 -22.17 -2.96
N ASN A 225 1.49 -21.94 -1.71
CA ASN A 225 1.03 -20.82 -0.91
C ASN A 225 1.51 -19.47 -1.50
N ARG A 226 0.55 -18.64 -1.88
CA ARG A 226 0.79 -17.33 -2.52
C ARG A 226 -0.08 -16.25 -1.92
N TRP A 227 0.31 -15.01 -2.17
CA TRP A 227 -0.57 -13.88 -1.92
C TRP A 227 -1.66 -13.81 -3.02
N VAL A 228 -2.85 -13.35 -2.66
CA VAL A 228 -3.98 -13.14 -3.56
C VAL A 228 -4.48 -11.72 -3.36
N LEU A 229 -4.56 -10.96 -4.45
CA LEU A 229 -5.23 -9.66 -4.48
C LEU A 229 -6.68 -9.85 -4.92
N GLN A 230 -7.62 -9.30 -4.16
CA GLN A 230 -9.05 -9.28 -4.46
C GLN A 230 -9.54 -7.85 -4.46
N ALA A 231 -10.15 -7.42 -5.55
CA ALA A 231 -10.95 -6.19 -5.61
C ALA A 231 -12.42 -6.59 -5.68
N ARG A 232 -13.20 -6.33 -4.64
CA ARG A 232 -14.63 -6.67 -4.57
C ARG A 232 -15.47 -5.42 -4.59
N HIS A 233 -16.60 -5.46 -5.29
CA HIS A 233 -17.63 -4.44 -5.18
C HIS A 233 -19.02 -5.07 -5.21
N ALA A 234 -19.98 -4.45 -4.52
CA ALA A 234 -21.35 -4.94 -4.48
C ALA A 234 -22.25 -4.26 -5.50
N SER A 235 -21.95 -3.01 -5.88
CA SER A 235 -22.73 -2.27 -6.88
C SER A 235 -21.92 -1.15 -7.52
N GLY A 236 -22.39 -0.66 -8.67
CA GLY A 236 -21.86 0.53 -9.31
C GLY A 236 -20.56 0.30 -10.09
N THR A 237 -19.67 1.29 -10.04
CA THR A 237 -18.56 1.41 -10.98
C THR A 237 -17.34 0.55 -10.61
N GLY A 238 -17.29 -0.03 -9.41
CA GLY A 238 -16.23 -0.95 -8.98
C GLY A 238 -15.03 -0.28 -8.29
N VAL A 239 -14.15 -1.12 -7.74
CA VAL A 239 -12.86 -0.75 -7.14
C VAL A 239 -11.74 -1.49 -7.83
N ALA A 240 -10.56 -0.88 -7.86
CA ALA A 240 -9.35 -1.48 -8.40
C ALA A 240 -8.16 -1.21 -7.48
N ALA A 241 -7.15 -2.08 -7.61
CA ALA A 241 -5.90 -1.90 -6.89
C ALA A 241 -4.73 -2.42 -7.71
N LYS A 242 -3.56 -1.82 -7.44
CA LYS A 242 -2.27 -2.33 -7.88
C LYS A 242 -1.40 -2.70 -6.71
N VAL A 243 -0.59 -3.74 -6.88
CA VAL A 243 0.22 -4.34 -5.83
C VAL A 243 1.60 -4.68 -6.35
N ARG A 244 2.60 -4.39 -5.51
CA ARG A 244 3.97 -4.91 -5.67
C ARG A 244 4.30 -5.87 -4.54
N CYS A 245 5.15 -6.84 -4.85
CA CYS A 245 5.65 -7.79 -3.86
C CYS A 245 7.16 -7.60 -3.69
N TYR A 246 7.57 -7.12 -2.53
CA TYR A 246 8.97 -6.94 -2.18
C TYR A 246 9.60 -8.30 -1.91
N ALA A 247 10.71 -8.61 -2.59
CA ALA A 247 11.40 -9.87 -2.41
C ALA A 247 12.01 -9.95 -1.01
N ARG A 248 11.89 -11.09 -0.33
CA ARG A 248 12.58 -11.31 0.96
C ARG A 248 14.07 -11.57 0.76
N ASN A 249 14.49 -11.93 -0.44
CA ASN A 249 15.89 -12.02 -0.82
C ASN A 249 16.36 -10.73 -1.52
N GLN A 250 17.10 -9.90 -0.79
CA GLN A 250 17.70 -8.64 -1.27
C GLN A 250 19.22 -8.77 -1.52
N LEU A 251 19.74 -10.01 -1.62
CA LEU A 251 21.13 -10.28 -1.96
C LEU A 251 21.46 -9.92 -3.41
#